data_AF-A0A938GRD8-F1
#
_entry.id   AF-A0A938GRD8-F1
#
_cell.length_a   1.000
_cell.length_b   1.000
_cell.length_c   1.000
_cell.angle_alpha   90.00
_cell.angle_beta   90.00
_cell.angle_gamma   90.00
#
_symmetry.space_group_name_H-M   'P 1'
#
loop_
_entity.id
_entity.type
_entity.pdbx_description
1 polymer ?
#
loop_
_entity_poly.entity_id
_entity_poly.type
_entity_poly.pdbx_seq_one_letter_code
_entity_poly.pdbx_strand_id
1 'polypeptide(L)'
;MPEAHSGNNRPDMRFPIKPVLLFFAALVPVYLLVYWGIESTRRASKPWELGFIVDSNRVPSLRIRQPNLGIGDVLIRFPDERLTNAPSETIVILDRPQPPIPFGTRISQDLTFLPGVETLELMGHEIEIAPRTLVLNRKETPWSSNAVFELRSSDKLPPEQLVKKKRFGQ
;
A
#
# COMPACT_ATOMS: atom_id res chain seq x y z
N MET A 1 -24.10 -32.64 -71.31
CA MET A 1 -23.00 -32.70 -70.33
C MET A 1 -22.62 -31.27 -69.97
N PRO A 2 -22.77 -30.82 -68.72
CA PRO A 2 -22.33 -29.51 -68.27
C PRO A 2 -20.92 -29.63 -67.65
N GLU A 3 -19.96 -28.81 -68.10
CA GLU A 3 -18.65 -28.69 -67.43
C GLU A 3 -18.61 -27.45 -66.53
N ALA A 4 -18.00 -27.67 -65.37
CA ALA A 4 -18.06 -26.85 -64.18
C ALA A 4 -17.29 -25.54 -64.28
N HIS A 5 -17.93 -24.44 -63.92
CA HIS A 5 -17.23 -23.23 -63.47
C HIS A 5 -16.70 -23.45 -62.05
N SER A 6 -15.46 -23.95 -61.94
CA SER A 6 -14.72 -24.01 -60.68
C SER A 6 -14.22 -22.60 -60.32
N GLY A 7 -15.09 -21.83 -59.66
CA GLY A 7 -14.73 -20.53 -59.07
C GLY A 7 -13.88 -20.76 -57.80
N ASN A 8 -12.57 -20.62 -57.92
CA ASN A 8 -11.63 -20.63 -56.80
C ASN A 8 -11.79 -19.35 -55.95
N ASN A 9 -12.84 -19.27 -55.14
CA ASN A 9 -13.03 -18.22 -54.15
C ASN A 9 -12.15 -18.48 -52.92
N ARG A 10 -10.86 -18.17 -53.03
CA ARG A 10 -10.00 -18.02 -51.84
C ARG A 10 -10.23 -16.63 -51.27
N PRO A 11 -10.74 -16.49 -50.02
CA PRO A 11 -10.82 -15.18 -49.40
C PRO A 11 -9.42 -14.61 -49.25
N ASP A 12 -9.19 -13.45 -49.84
CA ASP A 12 -8.01 -12.63 -49.63
C ASP A 12 -7.94 -12.28 -48.13
N MET A 13 -6.98 -12.88 -47.41
CA MET A 13 -6.63 -12.52 -46.02
C MET A 13 -5.46 -11.54 -45.99
N ARG A 14 -5.52 -10.44 -46.75
CA ARG A 14 -4.62 -9.30 -46.54
C ARG A 14 -5.04 -8.60 -45.26
N PHE A 15 -4.37 -8.95 -44.17
CA PHE A 15 -4.45 -8.16 -42.94
C PHE A 15 -4.16 -6.70 -43.28
N PRO A 16 -5.09 -5.77 -42.96
CA PRO A 16 -4.92 -4.37 -43.32
C PRO A 16 -3.94 -3.74 -42.32
N ILE A 17 -2.65 -3.93 -42.56
CA ILE A 17 -1.57 -3.49 -41.66
C ILE A 17 -1.60 -1.97 -41.44
N LYS A 18 -1.95 -1.19 -42.47
CA LYS A 18 -1.97 0.28 -42.40
C LYS A 18 -2.96 0.83 -41.36
N PRO A 19 -4.27 0.48 -41.36
CA PRO A 19 -5.18 0.94 -40.30
C PRO A 19 -4.83 0.37 -38.93
N VAL A 20 -4.27 -0.84 -38.84
CA VAL A 20 -3.78 -1.40 -37.56
C VAL A 20 -2.63 -0.56 -37.00
N LEU A 21 -1.65 -0.19 -37.82
CA LEU A 21 -0.55 0.70 -37.42
C LEU A 21 -1.05 2.09 -37.04
N LEU A 22 -2.00 2.65 -37.78
CA LEU A 22 -2.62 3.94 -37.45
C LEU A 22 -3.36 3.89 -36.11
N PHE A 23 -4.13 2.83 -35.87
CA PHE A 23 -4.82 2.62 -34.59
C PHE A 23 -3.82 2.48 -33.44
N PHE A 24 -2.76 1.69 -33.62
CA PHE A 24 -1.71 1.54 -32.62
C PHE A 24 -0.99 2.86 -32.34
N ALA A 25 -0.65 3.61 -33.38
CA ALA A 25 -0.04 4.94 -33.28
C ALA A 25 -0.95 5.95 -32.58
N ALA A 26 -2.28 5.82 -32.69
CA ALA A 26 -3.25 6.64 -31.95
C ALA A 26 -3.43 6.15 -30.50
N LEU A 27 -3.33 4.85 -30.24
CA LEU A 27 -3.53 4.28 -28.91
C LEU A 27 -2.36 4.59 -27.95
N VAL A 28 -1.13 4.58 -28.46
CA VAL A 28 0.07 4.92 -27.68
C VAL A 28 -0.03 6.29 -26.99
N PRO A 29 -0.34 7.42 -27.68
CA PRO A 29 -0.43 8.72 -27.03
C PRO A 29 -1.61 8.81 -26.05
N VAL A 30 -2.73 8.14 -26.33
CA VAL A 30 -3.86 8.05 -25.38
C VAL A 30 -3.43 7.33 -24.10
N TYR A 31 -2.75 6.19 -24.23
CA TYR A 31 -2.19 5.45 -23.10
C TYR A 31 -1.21 6.31 -22.31
N LEU A 32 -0.27 6.98 -22.99
CA LEU A 32 0.73 7.84 -22.35
C LEU A 32 0.06 9.00 -21.60
N LEU A 33 -0.96 9.65 -22.16
CA LEU A 33 -1.71 10.71 -21.49
C LEU A 33 -2.39 10.22 -20.20
N VAL A 34 -3.08 9.08 -20.26
CA VAL A 34 -3.74 8.48 -19.09
C VAL A 34 -2.71 8.09 -18.03
N TYR A 35 -1.63 7.43 -18.45
CA TYR A 35 -0.53 7.05 -17.56
C TYR A 35 0.09 8.28 -16.88
N TRP A 36 0.37 9.34 -17.64
CA TRP A 36 0.97 10.56 -17.08
C TRP A 36 0.02 11.28 -16.12
N GLY A 37 -1.29 11.28 -16.40
CA GLY A 37 -2.30 11.83 -15.49
C GLY A 37 -2.35 11.10 -14.15
N ILE A 38 -2.43 9.77 -14.17
CA ILE A 38 -2.42 8.93 -12.96
C ILE A 38 -1.09 9.06 -12.20
N GLU A 39 0.02 9.06 -12.92
CA GLU A 39 1.34 9.18 -12.32
C GLU A 39 1.55 10.58 -11.71
N SER A 40 1.00 11.63 -12.32
CA SER A 40 1.04 12.99 -11.78
C SER A 40 0.24 13.12 -10.48
N THR A 41 -0.96 12.53 -10.40
CA THR A 41 -1.74 12.53 -9.16
C THR A 41 -1.04 11.72 -8.07
N ARG A 42 -0.45 10.57 -8.44
CA ARG A 42 0.37 9.76 -7.53
C ARG A 42 1.58 10.53 -6.98
N ARG A 43 2.29 11.30 -7.80
CA ARG A 43 3.43 12.13 -7.37
C ARG A 43 3.01 13.29 -6.45
N ALA A 44 1.84 13.87 -6.68
CA ALA A 44 1.29 14.92 -5.82
C ALA A 44 0.90 14.35 -4.44
N SER A 45 0.38 13.13 -4.41
CA SER A 45 0.08 12.42 -3.18
C SER A 45 1.34 11.97 -2.43
N LYS A 46 1.57 12.52 -1.24
CA LYS A 46 2.67 12.05 -0.38
C LYS A 46 2.38 10.66 0.21
N PRO A 47 3.37 9.76 0.28
CA PRO A 47 3.23 8.47 0.94
C PRO A 47 3.11 8.62 2.45
N TRP A 48 2.82 7.52 3.14
CA TRP A 48 2.98 7.44 4.59
C TRP A 48 4.45 7.40 4.97
N GLU A 49 4.80 8.12 6.03
CA GLU A 49 6.12 8.08 6.67
C GLU A 49 5.96 7.43 8.05
N LEU A 50 6.64 6.29 8.24
CA LEU A 50 6.61 5.52 9.48
C LEU A 50 7.97 5.56 10.16
N GLY A 51 8.06 6.25 11.30
CA GLY A 51 9.24 6.28 12.15
C GLY A 51 9.17 5.19 13.22
N PHE A 52 10.00 4.17 13.10
CA PHE A 52 10.17 3.13 14.11
C PHE A 52 11.25 3.61 15.08
N ILE A 53 10.84 3.99 16.29
CA ILE A 53 11.70 4.61 17.29
C ILE A 53 11.81 3.67 18.50
N VAL A 54 13.01 3.51 19.03
CA VAL A 54 13.25 2.80 20.28
C VAL A 54 13.94 3.76 21.23
N ASP A 55 13.26 4.08 22.32
CA ASP A 55 13.80 5.00 23.34
C ASP A 55 15.01 4.36 24.06
N SER A 56 15.79 5.19 24.74
CA SER A 56 16.84 4.84 25.71
C SER A 56 16.43 3.72 26.69
N ASN A 57 15.17 3.73 27.13
CA ASN A 57 14.57 2.70 27.99
C ASN A 57 14.14 1.42 27.25
N ARG A 58 14.52 1.27 25.97
CA ARG A 58 14.15 0.19 25.05
C ARG A 58 12.65 0.05 24.80
N VAL A 59 11.89 1.11 25.03
CA VAL A 59 10.45 1.18 24.77
C VAL A 59 10.27 1.47 23.27
N PRO A 60 9.60 0.59 22.50
CA PRO A 60 9.35 0.85 21.09
C PRO A 60 8.19 1.85 20.94
N SER A 61 8.26 2.64 19.87
CA SER A 61 7.25 3.59 19.45
C SER A 61 7.17 3.66 17.93
N LEU A 62 5.97 3.84 17.39
CA LEU A 62 5.72 4.09 15.97
C LEU A 62 5.24 5.53 15.79
N ARG A 63 5.99 6.34 15.06
CA ARG A 63 5.60 7.67 14.60
C ARG A 63 4.98 7.57 13.22
N ILE A 64 3.80 8.14 13.01
CA ILE A 64 3.09 8.16 11.74
C ILE A 64 2.96 9.60 11.29
N ARG A 65 3.37 9.86 10.05
CA ARG A 65 3.23 11.17 9.42
C ARG A 65 2.69 11.04 8.00
N GLN A 66 1.82 11.98 7.65
CA GLN A 66 1.32 12.12 6.29
C GLN A 66 1.12 13.62 5.99
N PRO A 67 2.03 14.23 5.20
CA PRO A 67 2.01 15.68 4.96
C PRO A 67 0.81 16.19 4.17
N ASN A 68 0.29 15.42 3.20
CA ASN A 68 -0.77 15.89 2.28
C ASN A 68 -2.16 15.95 2.95
N LEU A 69 -2.37 15.18 4.03
CA LEU A 69 -3.59 15.08 4.82
C LEU A 69 -3.50 15.93 6.09
N GLY A 70 -2.38 16.62 6.33
CA GLY A 70 -2.15 17.40 7.55
C GLY A 70 -1.97 16.56 8.83
N ILE A 71 -1.68 15.27 8.69
CA ILE A 71 -1.46 14.35 9.81
C ILE A 71 -0.01 14.47 10.25
N GLY A 72 0.21 15.19 11.35
CA GLY A 72 1.54 15.42 11.92
C GLY A 72 1.81 14.51 13.12
N ASP A 73 2.97 13.84 13.11
CA ASP A 73 3.64 13.21 14.25
C ASP A 73 2.73 12.46 15.24
N VAL A 74 1.83 11.61 14.73
CA VAL A 74 1.04 10.72 15.58
C VAL A 74 1.95 9.64 16.14
N LEU A 75 1.99 9.49 17.45
CA LEU A 75 2.89 8.56 18.13
C LEU A 75 2.12 7.44 18.80
N ILE A 76 2.45 6.19 18.46
CA ILE A 76 1.93 4.99 19.12
C ILE A 76 3.05 4.42 19.98
N ARG A 77 2.87 4.40 21.30
CA ARG A 77 3.83 3.87 22.26
C ARG A 77 3.39 2.50 22.77
N PHE A 78 4.37 1.63 23.00
CA PHE A 78 4.15 0.30 23.57
C PHE A 78 4.88 0.19 24.91
N PRO A 79 4.32 0.76 25.99
CA PRO A 79 5.02 0.93 27.27
C PRO A 79 5.46 -0.38 27.92
N ASP A 80 4.73 -1.46 27.69
CA ASP A 80 4.97 -2.79 28.27
C ASP A 80 5.95 -3.64 27.45
N GLU A 81 6.39 -3.15 26.29
CA GLU A 81 7.27 -3.87 25.39
C GLU A 81 8.72 -3.41 25.50
N ARG A 82 9.67 -4.34 25.31
CA ARG A 82 11.10 -4.03 25.34
C ARG A 82 11.80 -4.71 24.18
N LEU A 83 12.46 -3.91 23.33
CA LEU A 83 13.26 -4.42 22.21
C LEU A 83 14.74 -4.42 22.55
N THR A 84 15.41 -5.55 22.34
CA THR A 84 16.85 -5.71 22.59
C THR A 84 17.72 -5.54 21.35
N ASN A 85 17.16 -5.76 20.15
CA ASN A 85 17.91 -5.85 18.88
C ASN A 85 17.39 -4.92 17.77
N ALA A 86 16.73 -3.81 18.12
CA ALA A 86 16.19 -2.88 17.13
C ALA A 86 17.05 -1.60 17.03
N PRO A 87 17.20 -1.00 15.84
CA PRO A 87 17.81 0.31 15.68
C PRO A 87 17.07 1.38 16.50
N SER A 88 17.79 2.42 16.93
CA SER A 88 17.20 3.51 17.74
C SER A 88 16.14 4.30 16.98
N GLU A 89 16.34 4.54 15.68
CA GLU A 89 15.36 5.20 14.83
C GLU A 89 15.54 4.76 13.38
N THR A 90 14.45 4.34 12.75
CA THR A 90 14.41 4.00 11.32
C THR A 90 13.12 4.55 10.71
N ILE A 91 13.25 5.30 9.62
CA ILE A 91 12.12 5.86 8.87
C ILE A 91 11.85 4.97 7.64
N VAL A 92 10.61 4.54 7.49
CA VAL A 92 10.13 3.76 6.35
C VAL A 92 9.10 4.60 5.58
N ILE A 93 9.33 4.78 4.28
CA ILE A 93 8.47 5.56 3.38
C ILE A 93 7.67 4.61 2.51
N LEU A 94 6.34 4.71 2.52
CA LEU A 94 5.46 3.74 1.87
C LEU A 94 5.09 4.18 0.45
N ASP A 95 6.09 4.32 -0.42
CA ASP A 95 5.93 4.72 -1.83
C ASP A 95 6.07 3.55 -2.82
N ARG A 96 6.75 2.48 -2.39
CA ARG A 96 7.05 1.26 -3.15
C ARG A 96 7.09 0.05 -2.23
N PRO A 97 6.97 -1.18 -2.77
CA PRO A 97 7.14 -2.39 -1.98
C PRO A 97 8.51 -2.38 -1.29
N GLN A 98 8.48 -2.38 0.05
CA GLN A 98 9.67 -2.24 0.88
C GLN A 98 10.08 -3.58 1.54
N PRO A 99 11.36 -3.74 1.91
CA PRO A 99 11.83 -4.86 2.74
C PRO A 99 11.13 -4.90 4.12
N PRO A 100 11.37 -5.95 4.93
CA PRO A 100 10.80 -6.09 6.25
C PRO A 100 11.04 -4.85 7.13
N ILE A 101 10.02 -4.48 7.90
CA ILE A 101 10.07 -3.35 8.83
C ILE A 101 10.99 -3.67 10.03
N PRO A 102 11.51 -2.65 10.74
CA PRO A 102 12.52 -2.82 11.80
C PRO A 102 12.07 -3.71 12.97
N PHE A 103 10.79 -3.70 13.28
CA PHE A 103 10.17 -4.62 14.24
C PHE A 103 8.71 -4.86 13.88
N GLY A 104 8.23 -6.05 14.23
CA GLY A 104 6.90 -6.52 13.87
C GLY A 104 6.83 -7.06 12.44
N THR A 105 5.60 -7.18 11.92
CA THR A 105 5.32 -7.72 10.58
C THR A 105 4.35 -6.83 9.84
N ARG A 106 4.56 -6.64 8.54
CA ARG A 106 3.55 -6.04 7.66
C ARG A 106 2.55 -7.10 7.23
N ILE A 107 1.27 -6.89 7.52
CA ILE A 107 0.19 -7.81 7.12
C ILE A 107 -0.25 -7.52 5.68
N SER A 108 -0.47 -6.26 5.34
CA SER A 108 -0.93 -5.86 4.01
C SER A 108 -0.46 -4.44 3.66
N GLN A 109 -0.33 -4.18 2.37
CA GLN A 109 -0.02 -2.86 1.80
C GLN A 109 -0.82 -2.64 0.53
N ASP A 110 -1.46 -1.49 0.40
CA ASP A 110 -2.00 -0.98 -0.85
C ASP A 110 -1.17 0.21 -1.31
N LEU A 111 -0.53 0.07 -2.48
CA LEU A 111 0.30 1.09 -3.09
C LEU A 111 -0.27 1.54 -4.45
N THR A 112 -1.52 1.19 -4.75
CA THR A 112 -2.20 1.54 -6.00
C THR A 112 -2.38 3.05 -6.10
N PHE A 113 -2.87 3.65 -5.00
CA PHE A 113 -3.00 5.09 -4.83
C PHE A 113 -2.35 5.51 -3.51
N LEU A 114 -1.74 6.70 -3.50
CA LEU A 114 -1.11 7.25 -2.32
C LEU A 114 -1.97 8.38 -1.71
N PRO A 115 -1.94 8.55 -0.38
CA PRO A 115 -1.54 7.53 0.60
C PRO A 115 -2.52 6.34 0.54
N GLY A 116 -1.99 5.12 0.59
CA GLY A 116 -2.79 3.89 0.55
C GLY A 116 -3.21 3.42 1.95
N VAL A 117 -3.67 2.17 2.05
CA VAL A 117 -3.95 1.51 3.33
C VAL A 117 -2.81 0.54 3.66
N GLU A 118 -2.30 0.60 4.89
CA GLU A 118 -1.27 -0.33 5.37
C GLU A 118 -1.69 -0.94 6.71
N THR A 119 -1.58 -2.26 6.84
CA THR A 119 -1.81 -2.96 8.10
C THR A 119 -0.52 -3.56 8.62
N LEU A 120 -0.19 -3.26 9.86
CA LEU A 120 0.98 -3.73 10.59
C LEU A 120 0.54 -4.57 11.79
N GLU A 121 1.35 -5.56 12.10
CA GLU A 121 1.31 -6.29 13.37
C GLU A 121 2.57 -5.97 14.16
N LEU A 122 2.43 -5.15 15.20
CA LEU A 122 3.55 -4.74 16.05
C LEU A 122 3.30 -5.28 17.46
N MET A 123 4.13 -6.22 17.90
CA MET A 123 4.10 -6.78 19.26
C MET A 123 2.71 -7.33 19.66
N GLY A 124 1.98 -7.95 18.73
CA GLY A 124 0.64 -8.50 18.98
C GLY A 124 -0.50 -7.48 18.87
N HIS A 125 -0.18 -6.24 18.49
CA HIS A 125 -1.17 -5.22 18.13
C HIS A 125 -1.32 -5.10 16.62
N GLU A 126 -2.56 -4.96 16.18
CA GLU A 126 -2.90 -4.70 14.78
C GLU A 126 -3.11 -3.20 14.60
N ILE A 127 -2.31 -2.59 13.72
CA ILE A 127 -2.36 -1.15 13.44
C ILE A 127 -2.61 -1.01 11.95
N GLU A 128 -3.77 -0.50 11.60
CA GLU A 128 -4.15 -0.23 10.22
C GLU A 128 -4.23 1.28 10.00
N ILE A 129 -3.47 1.74 9.01
CA ILE A 129 -3.23 3.13 8.70
C ILE A 129 -3.94 3.41 7.39
N ALA A 130 -5.00 4.20 7.43
CA ALA A 130 -5.79 4.57 6.26
C ALA A 130 -5.92 6.09 6.12
N PRO A 131 -6.12 6.63 4.92
CA PRO A 131 -6.22 8.08 4.70
C PRO A 131 -7.32 8.74 5.55
N ARG A 132 -8.43 8.01 5.74
CA ARG A 132 -9.61 8.50 6.49
C ARG A 132 -9.50 8.36 8.00
N THR A 133 -8.81 7.33 8.50
CA THR A 133 -8.84 6.97 9.92
C THR A 133 -7.64 6.10 10.30
N LEU A 134 -7.28 6.12 11.58
CA LEU A 134 -6.35 5.18 12.19
C LEU A 134 -7.16 4.06 12.84
N VAL A 135 -6.78 2.81 12.64
CA VAL A 135 -7.47 1.67 13.28
C VAL A 135 -6.48 0.96 14.18
N LEU A 136 -6.77 0.94 15.48
CA LEU A 136 -5.93 0.31 16.51
C LEU A 136 -6.67 -0.89 17.07
N ASN A 137 -6.10 -2.08 16.93
CA ASN A 137 -6.71 -3.36 17.33
C ASN A 137 -8.17 -3.48 16.87
N ARG A 138 -8.43 -3.12 15.59
CA ARG A 138 -9.77 -3.11 14.95
C ARG A 138 -10.77 -2.07 15.47
N LYS A 139 -10.31 -1.12 16.27
CA LYS A 139 -11.10 0.04 16.70
C LYS A 139 -10.72 1.26 15.89
N GLU A 140 -11.68 1.79 15.13
CA GLU A 140 -11.48 3.05 14.41
C GLU A 140 -11.25 4.20 15.39
N THR A 141 -10.23 4.99 15.10
CA THR A 141 -9.75 6.12 15.89
C THR A 141 -9.52 7.27 14.92
N PRO A 142 -10.24 8.39 15.07
CA PRO A 142 -10.07 9.52 14.16
C PRO A 142 -8.65 10.07 14.23
N TRP A 143 -8.15 10.58 13.10
CA TRP A 143 -6.86 11.25 13.08
C TRP A 143 -6.89 12.48 13.98
N SER A 144 -5.85 12.60 14.82
CA SER A 144 -5.59 13.76 15.64
C SER A 144 -4.10 14.04 15.60
N SER A 145 -3.71 15.19 15.08
CA SER A 145 -2.30 15.55 14.91
C SER A 145 -1.60 15.66 16.26
N ASN A 146 -0.37 15.15 16.35
CA ASN A 146 0.44 15.04 17.57
C ASN A 146 -0.19 14.18 18.68
N ALA A 147 -1.22 13.39 18.35
CA ALA A 147 -1.80 12.47 19.31
C ALA A 147 -0.79 11.39 19.74
N VAL A 148 -0.84 11.05 21.02
CA VAL A 148 -0.08 9.94 21.59
C VAL A 148 -1.05 8.86 22.02
N PHE A 149 -0.92 7.67 21.43
CA PHE A 149 -1.70 6.49 21.78
C PHE A 149 -0.79 5.50 22.50
N GLU A 150 -1.25 4.98 23.64
CA GLU A 150 -0.58 3.89 24.34
C GLU A 150 -1.32 2.59 24.05
N LEU A 151 -0.61 1.59 23.54
CA LEU A 151 -1.12 0.23 23.38
C LEU A 151 -0.45 -0.66 24.41
N ARG A 152 -1.26 -1.15 25.37
CA ARG A 152 -0.78 -1.96 26.49
C ARG A 152 -0.90 -3.44 26.18
N SER A 153 -0.18 -4.26 26.91
CA SER A 153 -0.25 -5.72 26.76
C SER A 153 -1.66 -6.29 26.97
N SER A 154 -2.51 -5.62 27.76
CA SER A 154 -3.93 -5.98 27.95
C SER A 154 -4.77 -5.83 26.70
N ASP A 155 -4.37 -4.97 25.76
CA ASP A 155 -5.15 -4.59 24.59
C ASP A 155 -4.78 -5.42 23.36
N LYS A 156 -3.86 -6.38 23.51
CA LYS A 156 -3.40 -7.24 22.44
C LYS A 156 -4.54 -8.10 21.91
N LEU A 157 -4.53 -8.29 20.59
CA LEU A 157 -5.46 -9.21 19.98
C LEU A 157 -5.02 -10.66 20.27
N PRO A 158 -5.96 -11.58 20.50
CA PRO A 158 -5.62 -12.99 20.63
C PRO A 158 -4.92 -13.53 19.37
N PRO A 159 -3.91 -14.42 19.51
CA PRO A 159 -3.10 -14.90 18.38
C PRO A 159 -3.92 -15.51 17.24
N GLU A 160 -5.01 -16.21 17.56
CA GLU A 160 -5.92 -16.81 16.58
C GLU A 160 -6.57 -15.78 15.66
N GLN A 161 -6.82 -14.57 16.16
CA GLN A 161 -7.42 -13.49 15.39
C GLN A 161 -6.42 -12.86 14.41
N LEU A 162 -5.14 -12.81 14.78
CA LEU A 162 -4.06 -12.32 13.93
C LEU A 162 -3.79 -13.29 12.77
N VAL A 163 -3.78 -14.61 13.04
CA VAL A 163 -3.59 -15.65 12.02
C VAL A 163 -4.70 -15.65 10.98
N LYS A 164 -5.95 -15.40 11.40
CA LYS A 164 -7.09 -15.34 10.47
C LYS A 164 -6.91 -14.21 9.45
N LYS A 165 -6.57 -12.98 9.87
CA LYS A 165 -6.37 -11.85 8.94
C LYS A 165 -5.20 -12.10 7.98
N LYS A 166 -4.10 -12.71 8.46
CA LYS A 166 -2.95 -13.10 7.61
C LYS A 166 -3.32 -14.08 6.49
N ARG A 167 -4.22 -15.04 6.75
CA ARG A 167 -4.62 -16.07 5.76
C ARG A 167 -5.61 -15.58 4.71
N PHE A 168 -6.39 -14.54 5.01
CA PHE A 168 -7.38 -13.98 4.07
C PHE A 168 -6.83 -12.79 3.26
N GLY A 169 -5.62 -12.31 3.57
CA GLY A 169 -4.93 -11.25 2.84
C GLY A 169 -3.97 -11.71 1.74
N GLN A 170 -4.02 -13.00 1.35
CA GLN A 170 -3.31 -13.56 0.19
C GLN A 170 -4.24 -13.67 -1.02
#